data_AF-U5L8D0-F1
#
_entry.id   AF-U5L8D0-F1
#
_cell.length_a   1.000
_cell.length_b   1.000
_cell.length_c   1.000
_cell.angle_alpha   90.00
_cell.angle_beta   90.00
_cell.angle_gamma   90.00
#
_symmetry.space_group_name_H-M   'P 1'
#
loop_
_entity.id
_entity.type
_entity.pdbx_description
1 polymer ?
#
loop_
_entity_poly.entity_id
_entity_poly.type
_entity_poly.pdbx_seq_one_letter_code
_entity_poly.pdbx_strand_id
1 'polypeptide(L)' 'MKNLRFLLKDGAESAQIAKDLRVQLDVNRYQNVSVTPVTGRNEVIVQVPDESGMIEETIESFMKDYQTGEMLE' A
#
# COMPACT_ATOMS: atom_id res chain seq x y z
N MET A 1 0.47 -15.29 1.65
CA MET A 1 0.01 -13.90 1.51
C MET A 1 0.85 -13.08 2.45
N LYS A 2 1.67 -12.18 1.91
CA LYS A 2 2.54 -11.28 2.65
C LYS A 2 1.80 -9.98 2.95
N ASN A 3 2.06 -9.40 4.13
CA ASN A 3 1.57 -8.08 4.48
C ASN A 3 2.69 -7.06 4.29
N LEU A 4 2.41 -5.98 3.57
CA LEU A 4 3.25 -4.81 3.45
C LEU A 4 2.60 -3.69 4.25
N ARG A 5 3.34 -3.08 5.17
CA ARG A 5 2.81 -2.05 6.08
C ARG A 5 3.51 -0.72 5.83
N PHE A 6 2.70 0.31 5.57
CA PHE A 6 3.19 1.64 5.24
C PHE A 6 2.65 2.68 6.21
N LEU A 7 3.55 3.27 7.00
CA LEU A 7 3.24 4.44 7.81
C LEU A 7 3.30 5.70 6.93
N LEU A 8 2.24 6.49 6.95
CA LEU A 8 2.12 7.67 6.08
C LEU A 8 2.65 8.93 6.74
N LYS A 9 3.16 9.85 5.93
CA LYS A 9 3.60 11.20 6.34
C LYS A 9 2.42 11.99 6.91
N ASP A 10 2.73 12.93 7.80
CA ASP A 10 1.74 13.87 8.33
C ASP A 10 1.07 14.64 7.18
N GLY A 11 -0.27 14.68 7.19
CA GLY A 11 -1.09 15.30 6.16
C GLY A 11 -1.52 14.37 5.01
N ALA A 12 -0.94 13.17 4.89
CA ALA A 12 -1.48 12.13 4.02
C ALA A 12 -2.56 11.35 4.76
N GLU A 13 -3.78 11.26 4.21
CA GLU A 13 -4.89 10.53 4.84
C GLU A 13 -4.93 9.07 4.38
N SER A 14 -4.77 8.12 5.31
CA SER A 14 -4.70 6.69 4.96
C SER A 14 -5.88 6.15 4.18
N ALA A 15 -7.10 6.63 4.45
CA ALA A 15 -8.28 6.25 3.69
C ALA A 15 -8.21 6.68 2.21
N GLN A 16 -7.72 7.88 1.94
CA GLN A 16 -7.57 8.42 0.59
C GLN A 16 -6.41 7.71 -0.14
N ILE A 17 -5.26 7.55 0.51
CA ILE A 17 -4.11 6.84 -0.07
C ILE A 17 -4.47 5.38 -0.39
N ALA A 18 -5.18 4.68 0.49
CA ALA A 18 -5.65 3.32 0.23
C ALA A 18 -6.59 3.25 -0.98
N LYS A 19 -7.44 4.26 -1.19
CA LYS A 19 -8.33 4.34 -2.35
C LYS A 19 -7.53 4.55 -3.64
N ASP A 20 -6.57 5.46 -3.63
CA ASP A 20 -5.75 5.77 -4.82
C ASP A 20 -4.85 4.58 -5.19
N LEU A 21 -4.28 3.90 -4.19
CA LEU A 21 -3.51 2.68 -4.40
C LEU A 21 -4.37 1.56 -5.01
N ARG A 22 -5.63 1.38 -4.55
CA ARG A 22 -6.54 0.40 -5.17
C ARG A 22 -6.76 0.69 -6.66
N VAL A 23 -6.98 1.96 -7.02
CA VAL A 23 -7.13 2.36 -8.43
C VAL A 23 -5.87 2.01 -9.23
N GLN A 24 -4.69 2.28 -8.69
CA GLN A 24 -3.43 1.94 -9.35
C GLN A 24 -3.29 0.43 -9.58
N LEU A 25 -3.63 -0.39 -8.58
CA LEU A 25 -3.58 -1.85 -8.69
C LEU A 25 -4.60 -2.40 -9.69
N ASP A 26 -5.80 -1.84 -9.70
CA ASP A 26 -6.88 -2.20 -10.63
C ASP A 26 -6.51 -1.88 -12.08
N VAL A 27 -5.87 -0.73 -12.34
CA VAL A 27 -5.37 -0.37 -13.68
C VAL A 27 -4.33 -1.37 -14.18
N ASN A 28 -3.46 -1.85 -13.30
CA ASN A 28 -2.46 -2.87 -13.62
C ASN A 28 -3.03 -4.30 -13.66
N ARG A 29 -4.34 -4.47 -13.42
CA ARG A 29 -5.06 -5.76 -13.39
C ARG A 29 -4.51 -6.74 -12.37
N TYR A 30 -3.85 -6.26 -11.31
CA TYR A 30 -3.36 -7.12 -10.26
C TYR A 30 -4.54 -7.71 -9.48
N GLN A 31 -4.68 -9.03 -9.52
CA GLN A 31 -5.70 -9.77 -8.79
C GLN A 31 -5.16 -10.26 -7.45
N ASN A 32 -6.07 -10.58 -6.52
CA ASN A 32 -5.73 -11.15 -5.20
C ASN A 32 -4.87 -10.21 -4.32
N VAL A 33 -5.06 -8.90 -4.46
CA VAL A 33 -4.46 -7.90 -3.57
C VAL A 33 -5.54 -7.27 -2.68
N SER A 34 -5.25 -7.11 -1.40
CA SER A 34 -6.12 -6.40 -0.46
C SER A 34 -5.41 -5.15 0.04
N VAL A 35 -6.09 -4.00 0.02
CA VAL A 35 -5.56 -2.74 0.57
C VAL A 35 -6.47 -2.30 1.70
N THR A 36 -5.94 -2.11 2.90
CA THR A 36 -6.71 -1.76 4.10
C THR A 36 -6.13 -0.52 4.77
N PRO A 37 -6.89 0.59 4.87
CA PRO A 37 -6.47 1.75 5.65
C PRO A 37 -6.67 1.51 7.15
N VAL A 38 -5.69 1.92 7.95
CA VAL A 38 -5.74 1.94 9.42
C VAL A 38 -5.66 3.40 9.86
N THR A 39 -6.81 4.07 9.94
CA THR A 39 -6.92 5.51 10.22
C THR A 39 -6.36 5.92 11.57
N GLY A 40 -6.54 5.10 12.61
CA GLY A 40 -6.03 5.39 13.95
C GLY A 40 -4.50 5.42 14.08
N ARG A 41 -3.77 4.91 13.07
CA ARG A 41 -2.29 4.91 13.02
C ARG A 41 -1.73 5.62 11.79
N ASN A 42 -2.60 6.24 11.00
CA ASN A 42 -2.28 6.78 9.67
C ASN A 42 -1.44 5.82 8.81
N GLU A 43 -1.91 4.57 8.71
CA GLU A 43 -1.18 3.47 8.08
C GLU A 43 -2.01 2.85 6.95
N VAL A 44 -1.35 2.28 5.94
CA VAL A 44 -1.97 1.42 4.92
C VAL A 44 -1.32 0.05 4.97
N ILE A 45 -2.15 -1.00 5.05
CA ILE A 45 -1.73 -2.40 4.99
C ILE A 45 -2.12 -2.95 3.63
N VAL A 46 -1.16 -3.53 2.91
CA VAL A 46 -1.39 -4.18 1.62
C VAL A 46 -1.07 -5.66 1.74
N GLN A 47 -2.00 -6.53 1.37
CA GLN A 47 -1.80 -7.97 1.37
C GLN A 47 -1.64 -8.45 -0.06
N VAL A 48 -0.51 -9.07 -0.36
CA VAL A 48 -0.16 -9.58 -1.69
C VAL A 48 0.15 -11.09 -1.62
N PRO A 49 0.03 -11.84 -2.74
CA PRO A 49 0.53 -13.21 -2.81
C PRO A 49 2.05 -13.28 -2.53
N ASP A 50 2.55 -14.43 -2.06
CA ASP A 50 3.97 -14.53 -1.64
C ASP A 50 4.97 -14.43 -2.81
N GLU A 51 4.53 -14.71 -4.04
CA GLU A 51 5.32 -14.58 -5.27
C GLU A 51 4.80 -13.42 -6.12
N SER A 52 4.98 -12.18 -5.65
CA SER A 52 4.35 -10.99 -6.26
C SER A 52 5.30 -9.83 -6.49
N GLY A 53 6.55 -10.11 -6.91
CA GLY A 53 7.59 -9.09 -7.08
C GLY A 53 7.18 -7.85 -7.89
N MET A 54 6.45 -8.01 -9.01
CA MET A 54 5.96 -6.85 -9.79
C MET A 54 4.88 -6.03 -9.05
N ILE A 55 4.04 -6.69 -8.24
CA ILE A 55 3.02 -6.03 -7.43
C ILE A 55 3.70 -5.27 -6.29
N GLU A 56 4.67 -5.90 -5.61
CA GLU A 56 5.48 -5.29 -4.57
C GLU A 56 6.19 -4.04 -5.10
N GLU A 57 6.89 -4.14 -6.24
CA GLU A 57 7.57 -3.00 -6.87
C GLU A 57 6.60 -1.85 -7.21
N THR A 58 5.40 -2.17 -7.72
CA THR A 58 4.38 -1.16 -8.04
C THR A 58 3.89 -0.45 -6.77
N ILE A 59 3.64 -1.21 -5.69
CA ILE A 59 3.19 -0.66 -4.41
C ILE A 59 4.30 0.20 -3.80
N GLU A 60 5.53 -0.29 -3.74
CA GLU A 60 6.67 0.45 -3.20
C GLU A 60 6.92 1.75 -3.96
N SER A 61 6.86 1.70 -5.30
CA SER A 61 7.01 2.87 -6.16
C SER A 61 5.93 3.92 -5.86
N PHE A 62 4.67 3.49 -5.74
CA PHE A 62 3.56 4.38 -5.39
C PHE A 62 3.71 4.96 -3.97
N MET A 63 4.06 4.14 -2.99
CA MET A 63 4.09 4.52 -1.58
C MET A 63 5.29 5.41 -1.22
N LYS A 64 6.34 5.43 -2.04
CA LYS A 64 7.56 6.22 -1.82
C LYS A 64 7.30 7.70 -1.52
N ASP A 65 6.29 8.29 -2.16
CA ASP A 65 5.95 9.70 -1.97
C ASP A 65 5.11 9.95 -0.72
N TYR A 66 4.44 8.92 -0.20
CA TYR A 66 3.47 9.02 0.90
C TYR A 66 3.99 8.48 2.24
N GLN A 67 5.02 7.63 2.24
CA GLN A 67 5.51 6.97 3.45
C GLN A 67 6.58 7.76 4.21
N THR A 68 6.66 7.59 5.53
CA THR A 68 7.68 8.23 6.38
C THR A 68 9.08 7.61 6.28
N GLY A 69 9.25 6.56 5.46
CA GLY A 69 10.54 5.89 5.21
C GLY A 69 10.73 4.59 6.00
N GLU A 70 9.86 4.29 6.96
CA GLU A 70 9.86 3.02 7.69
C GLU A 70 8.81 2.07 7.09
N MET A 71 9.24 1.24 6.14
CA MET A 71 8.46 0.06 5.74
C MET A 71 8.68 -1.01 6.81
N LEU A 72 7.60 -1.46 7.45
CA LEU A 72 7.65 -2.58 8.40
C LEU A 72 7.27 -3.85 7.64
N GLU A 73 8.23 -4.76 7.44
CA GLU A 73 7.97 -6.15 7.02
C GLU A 73 7.37 -6.98 8.15
#